data_AF-Q8RQS1-F1
#
_entry.id   AF-Q8RQS1-F1
#
_cell.length_a   1.000
_cell.length_b   1.000
_cell.length_c   1.000
_cell.angle_alpha   90.00
_cell.angle_beta   90.00
_cell.angle_gamma   90.00
#
_symmetry.space_group_name_H-M   'P 1'
#
loop_
_entity.id
_entity.type
_entity.pdbx_description
1 polymer ?
#
loop_
_entity_poly.entity_id
_entity_poly.type
_entity_poly.pdbx_seq_one_letter_code
_entity_poly.pdbx_strand_id
1 'polypeptide(L)'
;MNKTMRQIAADRGVSKMTVYRIVTREHIKGRYGNDRALHFDDTAEQAIIAALGRDKTKNNRNRDHNSDISSDTVPDTSKTNLVLALNNRIESQQQQIEHLTRLLDQSQQLQLMAENKLKQLETPPNAPKSGSEPADDQKHERAPEAPVSTESSPEQSPSFWQRLFGSGK
;
A
#
# COMPACT_ATOMS: atom_id res chain seq x y z
N MET A 1 -11.94 -19.53 31.68
CA MET A 1 -12.85 -19.93 30.58
C MET A 1 -12.12 -20.99 29.76
N ASN A 2 -12.70 -22.16 29.50
CA ASN A 2 -11.90 -23.27 28.98
C ASN A 2 -11.66 -23.14 27.46
N LYS A 3 -10.39 -23.00 27.05
CA LYS A 3 -10.01 -22.79 25.65
C LYS A 3 -9.58 -24.08 24.97
N THR A 4 -9.80 -24.16 23.65
CA THR A 4 -9.30 -25.27 22.83
C THR A 4 -7.88 -25.00 22.33
N MET A 5 -7.14 -26.04 21.92
CA MET A 5 -5.80 -25.87 21.30
C MET A 5 -5.82 -24.88 20.12
N ARG A 6 -6.91 -24.86 19.34
CA ARG A 6 -7.06 -23.98 18.17
C ARG A 6 -7.18 -22.51 18.60
N GLN A 7 -7.93 -22.23 19.65
CA GLN A 7 -8.07 -20.88 20.19
C GLN A 7 -6.76 -20.41 20.83
N ILE A 8 -6.11 -21.24 21.64
CA ILE A 8 -4.80 -20.93 22.24
C ILE A 8 -3.76 -20.64 21.14
N ALA A 9 -3.79 -21.41 20.05
CA ALA A 9 -2.93 -21.20 18.89
C ALA A 9 -3.20 -19.86 18.20
N ALA A 10 -4.47 -19.54 17.96
CA ALA A 10 -4.88 -18.28 17.35
C ALA A 10 -4.51 -17.06 18.22
N ASP A 11 -4.80 -17.09 19.52
CA ASP A 11 -4.50 -16.02 20.48
C ASP A 11 -2.98 -15.73 20.55
N ARG A 12 -2.15 -16.76 20.33
CA ARG A 12 -0.68 -16.68 20.43
C ARG A 12 0.02 -16.56 19.09
N GLY A 13 -0.72 -16.55 17.97
CA GLY A 13 -0.16 -16.49 16.62
C GLY A 13 0.74 -17.68 16.29
N VAL A 14 0.46 -18.87 16.83
CA VAL A 14 1.23 -20.10 16.58
C VAL A 14 0.37 -21.17 15.91
N SER A 15 1.00 -22.18 15.31
CA SER A 15 0.25 -23.28 14.70
C SER A 15 -0.37 -24.18 15.78
N LYS A 16 -1.54 -24.77 15.48
CA LYS A 16 -2.20 -25.77 16.34
C LYS A 16 -1.26 -26.95 16.69
N MET A 17 -0.38 -27.32 15.74
CA MET A 17 0.59 -28.40 15.94
C MET A 17 1.67 -28.06 16.96
N THR A 18 2.12 -26.80 17.01
CA THR A 18 3.06 -26.35 18.04
C THR A 18 2.46 -26.49 19.43
N VAL A 19 1.19 -26.10 19.59
CA VAL A 19 0.45 -26.28 20.85
C VAL A 19 0.31 -27.76 21.19
N TYR A 20 -0.08 -28.61 20.24
CA TYR A 20 -0.18 -30.06 20.45
C TYR A 20 1.14 -30.70 20.92
N ARG A 21 2.26 -30.31 20.31
CA ARG A 21 3.59 -30.81 20.69
C ARG A 21 3.95 -30.43 22.13
N ILE A 22 3.64 -29.20 22.53
CA ILE A 22 3.88 -28.72 23.90
C ILE A 22 3.00 -29.50 24.89
N VAL A 23 1.71 -29.65 24.59
CA VAL A 23 0.76 -30.41 25.42
C VAL A 23 1.24 -31.85 25.63
N THR A 24 1.71 -32.50 24.56
CA THR A 24 2.23 -33.87 24.60
C THR A 24 3.53 -33.96 25.41
N ARG A 25 4.47 -33.03 25.19
CA ARG A 25 5.77 -33.01 25.88
C ARG A 25 5.65 -32.73 27.38
N GLU A 26 4.85 -31.74 27.74
CA GLU A 26 4.67 -31.30 29.12
C GLU A 26 3.56 -32.11 29.84
N HIS A 27 2.97 -33.12 29.17
CA HIS A 27 1.91 -34.00 29.70
C HIS A 27 0.71 -33.23 30.27
N ILE A 28 0.31 -32.15 29.59
CA ILE A 28 -0.76 -31.27 30.06
C ILE A 28 -2.11 -31.94 29.79
N LYS A 29 -2.85 -32.22 30.87
CA LYS A 29 -4.17 -32.83 30.77
C LYS A 29 -5.22 -31.78 30.42
N GLY A 30 -6.07 -32.11 29.46
CA GLY A 30 -7.28 -31.36 29.16
C GLY A 30 -8.53 -32.19 29.45
N ARG A 31 -9.69 -31.55 29.36
CA ARG A 31 -11.00 -32.21 29.44
C ARG A 31 -11.66 -32.21 28.08
N TYR A 32 -12.20 -33.34 27.66
CA TYR A 32 -13.03 -33.37 26.47
C TYR A 32 -14.33 -32.63 26.75
N GLY A 33 -14.63 -31.65 25.90
CA GLY A 33 -15.92 -30.98 25.91
C GLY A 33 -16.97 -31.78 25.14
N ASN A 34 -18.20 -31.28 25.15
CA ASN A 34 -19.32 -31.87 24.40
C ASN A 34 -19.02 -31.97 22.89
N ASP A 35 -18.15 -31.09 22.39
CA ASP A 35 -17.82 -30.95 20.97
C ASP A 35 -16.69 -31.89 20.51
N ARG A 36 -16.32 -32.90 21.33
CA ARG A 36 -15.15 -33.80 21.13
C ARG A 36 -13.80 -33.08 21.07
N ALA A 37 -13.76 -31.77 21.28
CA ALA A 37 -12.55 -30.99 21.37
C ALA A 37 -11.93 -31.11 22.77
N LEU A 38 -10.60 -31.08 22.84
CA LEU A 38 -9.88 -31.02 24.11
C LEU A 38 -9.81 -29.56 24.58
N HIS A 39 -10.39 -29.30 25.74
CA HIS A 39 -10.41 -28.01 26.40
C HIS A 39 -9.39 -27.98 27.54
N PHE A 40 -8.75 -26.83 27.71
CA PHE A 40 -7.76 -26.58 28.74
C PHE A 40 -8.31 -25.52 29.69
N ASP A 41 -8.18 -25.80 30.99
CA ASP A 41 -8.46 -24.83 32.04
C ASP A 41 -7.38 -23.72 32.02
N ASP A 42 -7.64 -22.59 32.67
CA ASP A 42 -6.77 -21.41 32.63
C ASP A 42 -5.34 -21.71 33.14
N THR A 43 -5.19 -22.64 34.09
CA THR A 43 -3.89 -23.13 34.59
C THR A 43 -3.10 -23.90 33.53
N ALA A 44 -3.79 -24.75 32.77
CA ALA A 44 -3.20 -25.51 31.67
C ALA A 44 -2.82 -24.57 30.51
N GLU A 45 -3.63 -23.54 30.23
CA GLU A 45 -3.28 -22.50 29.26
C GLU A 45 -1.97 -21.81 29.65
N GLN A 46 -1.84 -21.35 30.90
CA GLN A 46 -0.62 -20.71 31.39
C GLN A 46 0.62 -21.61 31.27
N ALA A 47 0.48 -22.91 31.56
CA ALA A 47 1.57 -23.87 31.41
C ALA A 47 2.02 -24.00 29.94
N ILE A 48 1.07 -24.05 28.99
CA ILE A 48 1.35 -24.08 27.54
C ILE A 48 2.10 -22.81 27.13
N ILE A 49 1.65 -21.64 27.59
CA ILE A 49 2.26 -20.34 27.28
C ILE A 49 3.69 -20.26 27.81
N ALA A 50 3.91 -20.67 29.06
CA ALA A 50 5.23 -20.69 29.67
C ALA A 50 6.19 -21.62 28.90
N ALA A 51 5.72 -22.80 28.48
CA ALA A 51 6.51 -23.73 27.69
C ALA A 51 6.82 -23.21 26.27
N LEU A 52 5.90 -22.45 25.67
CA LEU A 52 6.12 -21.81 24.36
C LEU A 52 7.25 -20.77 24.42
N GLY A 53 7.36 -20.02 25.52
CA GLY A 53 8.48 -19.10 25.76
C GLY A 53 9.83 -19.82 25.92
N ARG A 54 9.83 -21.01 26.55
CA ARG A 54 11.03 -21.85 26.74
C ARG A 54 11.57 -22.43 25.43
N ASP A 55 10.73 -22.78 24.47
CA ASP A 55 11.19 -23.31 23.18
C ASP A 55 11.91 -22.26 22.33
N LYS A 56 11.48 -21.00 22.41
CA LYS A 56 12.17 -19.89 21.74
C LYS A 56 13.59 -19.70 22.29
N THR A 57 13.79 -19.85 23.60
CA THR A 57 15.11 -19.72 24.22
C THR A 57 15.99 -20.96 24.03
N LYS A 58 15.43 -22.18 23.99
CA LYS A 58 16.19 -23.41 23.70
C LYS A 58 16.69 -23.48 22.26
N ASN A 59 15.90 -23.04 21.28
CA ASN A 59 16.38 -22.94 19.89
C ASN A 59 17.50 -21.91 19.73
N ASN A 60 17.60 -20.93 20.64
CA ASN A 60 18.73 -20.00 20.68
C ASN A 60 19.95 -20.63 21.36
N ARG A 61 19.76 -21.32 22.49
CA ARG A 61 20.84 -21.98 23.25
C ARG A 61 21.48 -23.17 22.51
N ASN A 62 20.71 -23.92 21.71
CA ASN A 62 21.28 -25.00 20.89
C ASN A 62 22.11 -24.46 19.70
N ARG A 63 22.01 -23.16 19.39
CA ARG A 63 22.93 -22.48 18.47
C ARG A 63 24.22 -22.07 19.18
N ASP A 64 24.14 -21.70 20.46
CA ASP A 64 25.28 -21.25 21.27
C ASP A 64 26.09 -22.39 21.92
N HIS A 65 25.55 -23.61 22.04
CA HIS A 65 26.26 -24.70 22.73
C HIS A 65 27.24 -25.50 21.84
N ASN A 66 27.39 -25.13 20.57
CA ASN A 66 28.45 -25.67 19.70
C ASN A 66 29.66 -24.73 19.55
N SER A 67 29.77 -23.69 20.39
CA SER A 67 30.88 -22.73 20.36
C SER A 67 31.67 -22.64 21.67
N ASP A 68 31.57 -23.65 22.55
CA ASP A 68 32.37 -23.69 23.78
C ASP A 68 33.56 -24.64 23.61
N ILE A 69 34.44 -24.29 22.68
CA ILE A 69 35.87 -24.63 22.65
C ILE A 69 36.54 -23.55 21.79
N SER A 70 37.41 -22.78 22.43
CA SER A 70 38.42 -21.88 21.85
C SER A 70 38.04 -20.42 21.55
N SER A 71 38.58 -19.57 22.43
CA SER A 71 39.34 -18.34 22.12
C SER A 71 38.67 -17.18 21.38
N ASP A 72 38.66 -16.05 22.09
CA ASP A 72 39.23 -14.78 21.64
C ASP A 72 38.57 -14.06 20.45
N THR A 73 37.85 -12.98 20.79
CA THR A 73 37.67 -11.74 20.01
C THR A 73 37.62 -11.80 18.47
N VAL A 74 36.72 -12.60 17.90
CA VAL A 74 36.29 -12.38 16.50
C VAL A 74 34.90 -11.73 16.52
N PRO A 75 34.74 -10.45 16.08
CA PRO A 75 33.43 -9.88 15.93
C PRO A 75 32.64 -10.74 14.93
N ASP A 76 31.45 -11.16 15.33
CA ASP A 76 30.57 -12.05 14.58
C ASP A 76 30.16 -11.41 13.23
N THR A 77 31.07 -11.51 12.24
CA THR A 77 30.97 -10.89 10.91
C THR A 77 29.72 -11.32 10.17
N SER A 78 29.16 -12.49 10.52
CA SER A 78 27.91 -12.99 9.97
C SER A 78 26.72 -12.09 10.33
N LYS A 79 26.66 -11.62 11.58
CA LYS A 79 25.60 -10.74 12.07
C LYS A 79 25.74 -9.34 11.49
N THR A 80 26.96 -8.81 11.39
CA THR A 80 27.20 -7.48 10.80
C THR A 80 26.86 -7.45 9.30
N ASN A 81 27.24 -8.49 8.55
CA ASN A 81 26.90 -8.62 7.13
C ASN A 81 25.39 -8.71 6.88
N LEU A 82 24.66 -9.44 7.74
CA LEU A 82 23.20 -9.51 7.66
C LEU A 82 22.55 -8.14 7.90
N VAL A 83 23.02 -7.41 8.92
CA VAL A 83 22.51 -6.06 9.22
C VAL A 83 22.77 -5.10 8.06
N LEU A 84 23.96 -5.14 7.45
CA LEU A 84 24.28 -4.34 6.28
C LEU A 84 23.38 -4.68 5.08
N ALA A 85 23.16 -5.96 4.80
CA ALA A 85 22.28 -6.38 3.72
C ALA A 85 20.82 -5.93 3.93
N LEU A 86 20.33 -5.99 5.18
CA LEU A 86 19.01 -5.52 5.53
C LEU A 86 18.89 -3.99 5.39
N ASN A 87 19.88 -3.23 5.84
CA ASN A 87 19.90 -1.77 5.69
C ASN A 87 19.89 -1.37 4.21
N ASN A 88 20.74 -1.99 3.38
CA ASN A 88 20.75 -1.72 1.93
C ASN A 88 19.39 -2.01 1.28
N ARG A 89 18.70 -3.07 1.72
CA ARG A 89 17.35 -3.38 1.25
C ARG A 89 16.34 -2.31 1.67
N ILE A 90 16.41 -1.85 2.91
CA ILE A 90 15.53 -0.79 3.42
C ILE A 90 15.76 0.51 2.62
N GLU A 91 17.00 0.90 2.38
CA GLU A 91 17.34 2.08 1.60
C GLU A 91 16.82 1.99 0.16
N SER A 92 17.02 0.86 -0.51
CA SER A 92 16.49 0.63 -1.86
C SER A 92 14.96 0.71 -1.92
N GLN A 93 14.28 0.13 -0.92
CA GLN A 93 12.81 0.22 -0.82
C GLN A 93 12.34 1.65 -0.56
N GLN A 94 13.07 2.41 0.26
CA GLN A 94 12.76 3.81 0.54
C GLN A 94 12.88 4.67 -0.72
N GLN A 95 13.93 4.48 -1.52
CA GLN A 95 14.11 5.17 -2.81
C GLN A 95 12.98 4.82 -3.78
N GLN A 96 12.54 3.57 -3.81
CA GLN A 96 11.42 3.15 -4.65
C GLN A 96 10.11 3.84 -4.24
N ILE A 97 9.84 3.94 -2.93
CA ILE A 97 8.67 4.64 -2.40
C ILE A 97 8.71 6.12 -2.78
N GLU A 98 9.86 6.78 -2.65
CA GLU A 98 10.03 8.18 -3.05
C GLU A 98 9.74 8.39 -4.54
N HIS A 99 10.30 7.53 -5.40
CA HIS A 99 10.06 7.59 -6.84
C HIS A 99 8.57 7.40 -7.19
N LEU A 100 7.91 6.40 -6.60
CA LEU A 100 6.49 6.14 -6.83
C LEU A 100 5.61 7.29 -6.32
N THR A 101 5.95 7.86 -5.17
CA THR A 101 5.24 9.03 -4.61
C THR A 101 5.36 10.22 -5.55
N ARG A 102 6.54 10.47 -6.10
CA ARG A 102 6.77 11.55 -7.07
C ARG A 102 6.01 11.35 -8.39
N LEU A 103 5.89 10.11 -8.87
CA LEU A 103 5.09 9.80 -10.06
C LEU A 103 3.60 10.01 -9.79
N LEU A 104 3.13 9.61 -8.62
CA LEU A 104 1.75 9.81 -8.20
C LEU A 104 1.41 11.32 -8.13
N ASP A 105 2.28 12.12 -7.51
CA ASP A 105 2.11 13.58 -7.43
C ASP A 105 2.03 14.24 -8.82
N GLN A 106 2.95 13.87 -9.72
CA GLN A 106 2.91 14.33 -11.12
C GLN A 106 1.61 13.95 -11.82
N SER A 107 1.11 12.72 -11.61
CA SER A 107 -0.15 12.27 -12.22
C SER A 107 -1.35 13.07 -11.69
N GLN A 108 -1.40 13.37 -10.39
CA GLN A 108 -2.45 14.17 -9.78
C GLN A 108 -2.41 15.61 -10.30
N GLN A 109 -1.21 16.20 -10.41
CA GLN A 109 -1.05 17.54 -10.97
C GLN A 109 -1.55 17.60 -12.43
N LEU A 110 -1.20 16.62 -13.26
CA LEU A 110 -1.66 16.55 -14.65
C LEU A 110 -3.18 16.38 -14.74
N GLN A 111 -3.78 15.57 -13.86
CA GLN A 111 -5.23 15.40 -13.80
C GLN A 111 -5.93 16.73 -13.45
N LEU A 112 -5.46 17.44 -12.42
CA LEU A 112 -6.02 18.75 -12.05
C LEU A 112 -5.88 19.76 -13.18
N MET A 113 -4.75 19.77 -13.90
CA MET A 113 -4.57 20.62 -15.07
C MET A 113 -5.53 20.26 -16.21
N ALA A 114 -5.76 18.98 -16.46
CA ALA A 114 -6.71 18.51 -17.47
C ALA A 114 -8.14 18.91 -17.10
N GLU A 115 -8.57 18.68 -15.86
CA GLU A 115 -9.88 19.07 -15.35
C GLU A 115 -10.11 20.59 -15.43
N ASN A 116 -9.10 21.39 -15.07
CA ASN A 116 -9.19 22.84 -15.18
C ASN A 116 -9.35 23.32 -16.63
N LYS A 117 -8.63 22.70 -17.57
CA LYS A 117 -8.76 23.02 -19.00
C LYS A 117 -10.13 22.61 -19.54
N LEU A 118 -10.66 21.46 -19.13
CA LEU A 118 -12.01 21.03 -19.50
C LEU A 118 -13.06 22.01 -18.98
N LYS A 119 -12.97 22.44 -17.72
CA LYS A 119 -13.89 23.44 -17.14
C LYS A 119 -13.88 24.77 -17.92
N GLN A 120 -12.71 25.23 -18.37
CA GLN A 120 -12.59 26.46 -19.18
C GLN A 120 -13.23 26.32 -20.57
N LEU A 121 -13.26 25.11 -21.12
CA LEU A 121 -13.90 24.81 -22.40
C LEU A 121 -15.41 24.56 -22.25
N GLU A 122 -15.83 23.99 -21.13
CA GLU A 122 -17.25 23.77 -20.79
C GLU A 122 -17.97 25.07 -20.41
N THR A 123 -17.25 26.09 -19.93
CA THR A 123 -17.83 27.44 -19.83
C THR A 123 -18.04 28.00 -21.23
N PRO A 124 -19.30 28.20 -21.68
CA PRO A 124 -19.56 28.70 -23.03
C PRO A 124 -18.93 30.09 -23.20
N PRO A 125 -18.44 30.46 -24.41
CA PRO A 125 -17.92 31.78 -24.72
C PRO A 125 -19.04 32.84 -24.83
N ASN A 126 -20.09 32.71 -24.02
CA ASN A 126 -21.25 33.58 -24.01
C ASN A 126 -21.65 33.92 -22.56
N ALA A 127 -20.75 34.61 -21.87
CA ALA A 127 -21.15 35.54 -20.83
C ALA A 127 -20.69 36.93 -21.29
N PRO A 128 -21.61 37.86 -21.62
CA PRO A 128 -21.21 39.23 -21.84
C PRO A 128 -20.55 39.72 -20.54
N LYS A 129 -19.31 40.22 -20.65
CA LYS A 129 -18.76 41.10 -19.62
C LYS A 129 -19.64 42.35 -19.59
N SER A 130 -20.66 42.31 -18.76
CA SER A 130 -21.54 43.40 -18.37
C SER A 130 -21.65 43.30 -16.87
N GLY A 131 -21.14 44.22 -16.05
CA GLY A 131 -20.39 45.44 -16.28
C GLY A 131 -20.17 46.09 -14.91
N SER A 132 -19.13 46.92 -14.78
CA SER A 132 -19.13 48.07 -13.87
C SER A 132 -17.84 48.86 -14.06
N GLU A 133 -17.82 49.69 -15.10
CA GLU A 133 -17.09 50.96 -15.13
C GLU A 133 -18.03 52.00 -15.77
N PRO A 134 -18.25 53.18 -15.15
CA PRO A 134 -19.29 54.09 -15.56
C PRO A 134 -18.84 55.01 -16.70
N ALA A 135 -19.77 55.19 -17.63
CA ALA A 135 -20.07 56.41 -18.40
C ALA A 135 -18.90 57.28 -18.90
N ASP A 136 -18.70 57.28 -20.23
CA ASP A 136 -18.61 58.55 -20.96
C ASP A 136 -19.11 58.39 -22.41
N ASP A 137 -19.77 59.44 -22.90
CA ASP A 137 -20.60 59.54 -24.10
C ASP A 137 -19.82 59.43 -25.43
N GLN A 138 -20.43 58.83 -26.47
CA GLN A 138 -20.75 59.52 -27.76
C GLN A 138 -21.23 58.61 -28.92
N LYS A 139 -22.50 58.79 -29.28
CA LYS A 139 -23.16 58.90 -30.62
C LYS A 139 -22.58 58.20 -31.89
N HIS A 140 -23.38 57.35 -32.54
CA HIS A 140 -24.18 57.61 -33.78
C HIS A 140 -24.58 56.33 -34.57
N GLU A 141 -25.87 56.28 -34.92
CA GLU A 141 -26.54 55.72 -36.14
C GLU A 141 -26.55 54.21 -36.53
N ARG A 142 -27.73 53.60 -36.30
CA ARG A 142 -28.68 52.97 -37.26
C ARG A 142 -28.18 52.03 -38.40
N ALA A 143 -28.46 50.74 -38.17
CA ALA A 143 -28.56 49.48 -38.98
C ALA A 143 -29.05 49.51 -40.48
N PRO A 144 -29.16 48.34 -41.19
CA PRO A 144 -28.31 47.13 -41.34
C PRO A 144 -28.14 46.65 -42.82
N GLU A 145 -27.40 45.55 -43.06
CA GLU A 145 -27.65 44.43 -44.04
C GLU A 145 -26.38 43.85 -44.74
N ALA A 146 -26.44 42.54 -45.03
CA ALA A 146 -25.39 41.54 -45.28
C ALA A 146 -24.62 41.69 -46.63
N PRO A 147 -23.57 40.87 -46.97
CA PRO A 147 -23.63 39.43 -47.31
C PRO A 147 -22.37 38.63 -46.82
N VAL A 148 -22.21 37.30 -46.92
CA VAL A 148 -21.76 36.52 -48.09
C VAL A 148 -21.47 35.08 -47.60
N SER A 149 -21.89 34.08 -48.38
CA SER A 149 -21.54 32.67 -48.23
C SER A 149 -20.10 32.39 -48.70
N THR A 150 -19.35 31.55 -47.99
CA THR A 150 -18.18 30.86 -48.55
C THR A 150 -18.17 29.41 -48.11
N GLU A 151 -18.33 28.51 -49.08
CA GLU A 151 -17.81 27.15 -49.06
C GLU A 151 -16.35 27.13 -48.62
N SER A 152 -16.00 26.22 -47.70
CA SER A 152 -14.73 25.51 -47.79
C SER A 152 -14.85 24.14 -47.11
N SER A 153 -14.55 23.12 -47.91
CA SER A 153 -14.37 21.72 -47.52
C SER A 153 -13.46 21.58 -46.30
N PRO A 154 -13.80 20.78 -45.27
CA PRO A 154 -12.81 20.38 -44.29
C PRO A 154 -12.17 19.07 -44.77
N GLU A 155 -10.96 19.15 -45.32
CA GLU A 155 -10.03 18.05 -45.17
C GLU A 155 -9.88 17.81 -43.66
N GLN A 156 -10.48 16.73 -43.17
CA GLN A 156 -10.39 16.35 -41.77
C GLN A 156 -8.94 15.97 -41.47
N SER A 157 -8.20 16.91 -40.88
CA SER A 157 -6.89 16.61 -40.32
C SER A 157 -7.02 15.44 -39.34
N PRO A 158 -6.11 14.44 -39.39
CA PRO A 158 -6.25 13.23 -38.58
C PRO A 158 -6.24 13.59 -37.09
N SER A 159 -7.16 12.97 -36.35
CA SER A 159 -7.32 13.25 -34.92
C SER A 159 -6.00 12.99 -34.17
N PHE A 160 -5.82 13.70 -33.07
CA PHE A 160 -4.63 13.58 -32.21
C PHE A 160 -4.27 12.12 -31.88
N TRP A 161 -5.26 11.26 -31.64
CA TRP A 161 -5.06 9.85 -31.34
C TRP A 161 -4.60 9.03 -32.56
N GLN A 162 -5.06 9.36 -33.77
CA GLN A 162 -4.55 8.75 -35.00
C GLN A 162 -3.07 9.09 -35.24
N ARG A 163 -2.60 10.27 -34.80
CA ARG A 163 -1.18 10.63 -34.89
C ARG A 163 -0.30 9.88 -33.89
N LEU A 164 -0.82 9.56 -32.70
CA LEU A 164 -0.04 8.90 -31.65
C LEU A 164 0.02 7.38 -31.79
N PHE A 165 -1.08 6.75 -32.18
CA PHE A 165 -1.16 5.28 -32.21
C PHE A 165 -1.21 4.69 -33.61
N GLY A 166 -1.27 5.55 -34.64
CA GLY A 166 -1.53 5.12 -36.00
C GLY A 166 -2.95 4.58 -36.16
N SER A 167 -3.53 4.70 -37.35
CA SER A 167 -4.71 3.91 -37.69
C SER A 167 -4.27 2.45 -37.83
N GLY A 168 -4.54 1.64 -36.80
CA GLY A 168 -4.34 0.20 -36.89
C GLY A 168 -5.16 -0.36 -38.06
N LYS A 169 -4.44 -0.76 -39.12
CA LYS A 169 -4.89 -1.63 -40.19
C LYS A 169 -3.85 -2.71 -40.34
#